data_AF-A0A7W1I106-F1
#
_entry.id   AF-A0A7W1I106-F1
#
_cell.length_a   1.000
_cell.length_b   1.000
_cell.length_c   1.000
_cell.angle_alpha   90.00
_cell.angle_beta   90.00
_cell.angle_gamma   90.00
#
_symmetry.space_group_name_H-M   'P 1'
#
loop_
_entity.id
_entity.type
_entity.pdbx_description
1 polymer ?
#
loop_
_entity_poly.entity_id
_entity_poly.type
_entity_poly.pdbx_seq_one_letter_code
_entity_poly.pdbx_strand_id
1 'polypeptide(L)'
;MAIHDETLDQDTVLGVLEDARVALERESGDVRVSTCDALGLGSDEWAACRAELVEQLQDAQDWVEKEEVLKTVDDAPVDSDDGPDFVPANQTLALVQSAMEEELDRGPNRRFFPRDPKWLSVLYQRLRSRARGKAPFSQHAHASDFQFALPARCRVALVSDWGTGNGHAIAVARQIAERRPDHVIHLGDVYYSGTPREMQKNFLSVWTGHGPRDARYWALNANHEMYSGGYGYFQHVLPAFGQPASYFNL
;
A
#
# COMPACT_ATOMS: atom_id res chain seq x y z
N MET A 1 5.44 -14.72 3.87
CA MET A 1 4.17 -14.91 4.61
C MET A 1 3.11 -14.27 3.74
N ALA A 2 2.03 -14.99 3.43
CA ALA A 2 0.96 -14.45 2.59
C ALA A 2 0.30 -13.24 3.28
N ILE A 3 -0.36 -12.40 2.47
CA ILE A 3 -1.30 -11.39 2.94
C ILE A 3 -2.44 -12.06 3.70
N HIS A 4 -3.05 -11.36 4.66
CA HIS A 4 -4.19 -11.93 5.40
C HIS A 4 -5.49 -11.67 4.64
N ASP A 5 -6.32 -12.69 4.43
CA ASP A 5 -7.58 -12.55 3.67
C ASP A 5 -8.51 -11.52 4.31
N GLU A 6 -8.44 -11.33 5.63
CA GLU A 6 -9.19 -10.31 6.37
C GLU A 6 -8.92 -8.87 5.91
N THR A 7 -7.76 -8.58 5.32
CA THR A 7 -7.45 -7.24 4.80
C THR A 7 -7.97 -7.02 3.38
N LEU A 8 -8.43 -8.09 2.72
CA LEU A 8 -9.06 -8.07 1.39
C LEU A 8 -10.58 -8.24 1.47
N ASP A 9 -11.15 -8.53 2.63
CA ASP A 9 -12.61 -8.63 2.80
C ASP A 9 -13.22 -7.25 3.08
N GLN A 10 -14.12 -6.79 2.19
CA GLN A 10 -14.74 -5.46 2.28
C GLN A 10 -15.47 -5.26 3.62
N ASP A 11 -16.31 -6.22 4.03
CA ASP A 11 -17.10 -6.12 5.26
C ASP A 11 -16.20 -6.03 6.50
N THR A 12 -15.12 -6.82 6.53
CA THR A 12 -14.13 -6.77 7.60
C THR A 12 -13.42 -5.43 7.65
N VAL A 13 -12.95 -4.90 6.51
CA VAL A 13 -12.26 -3.60 6.45
C VAL A 13 -13.19 -2.47 6.91
N LEU A 14 -14.44 -2.46 6.46
CA LEU A 14 -15.43 -1.44 6.83
C LEU A 14 -15.82 -1.54 8.31
N GLY A 15 -15.97 -2.77 8.83
CA GLY A 15 -16.24 -3.00 10.24
C GLY A 15 -15.11 -2.48 11.14
N VAL A 16 -13.85 -2.77 10.78
CA VAL A 16 -12.67 -2.27 11.50
C VAL A 16 -12.57 -0.75 11.46
N LEU A 17 -12.89 -0.15 10.32
CA LEU A 17 -12.90 1.29 10.15
C LEU A 17 -13.96 1.95 11.04
N GLU A 18 -15.19 1.45 11.02
CA GLU A 18 -16.30 1.97 11.82
C GLU A 18 -16.00 1.84 13.32
N ASP A 19 -15.49 0.68 13.74
CA ASP A 19 -15.09 0.43 15.12
C ASP A 19 -14.02 1.43 15.60
N ALA A 20 -13.03 1.72 14.75
CA ALA A 20 -12.00 2.71 15.04
C ALA A 20 -12.60 4.13 15.15
N ARG A 21 -13.49 4.52 14.22
CA ARG A 21 -14.18 5.82 14.25
C ARG A 21 -14.97 6.00 15.54
N VAL A 22 -15.82 5.03 15.88
CA VAL A 22 -16.63 5.05 17.12
C VAL A 22 -15.75 5.07 18.37
N ALA A 23 -14.64 4.36 18.38
CA ALA A 23 -13.70 4.39 19.50
C ALA A 23 -13.03 5.75 19.68
N LEU A 24 -12.65 6.41 18.58
CA LEU A 24 -12.07 7.76 18.58
C LEU A 24 -13.10 8.81 19.02
N GLU A 25 -14.35 8.72 18.58
CA GLU A 25 -15.43 9.64 18.95
C GLU A 25 -15.80 9.56 20.43
N ARG A 26 -15.86 8.36 20.99
CA ARG A 26 -16.26 8.15 22.40
C ARG A 26 -15.20 8.57 23.41
N GLU A 27 -13.96 8.76 22.97
CA GLU A 27 -12.77 9.18 23.75
C GLU A 27 -12.76 8.70 25.21
N SER A 28 -12.22 7.50 25.45
CA SER A 28 -11.92 7.06 26.83
C SER A 28 -10.58 7.61 27.32
N GLY A 29 -10.49 7.99 28.59
CA GLY A 29 -9.26 8.56 29.19
C GLY A 29 -8.03 7.66 29.03
N ASP A 30 -8.21 6.34 29.15
CA ASP A 30 -7.12 5.35 29.03
C ASP A 30 -6.60 5.25 27.58
N VAL A 31 -7.50 5.27 26.59
CA VAL A 31 -7.13 5.30 25.17
C VAL A 31 -6.37 6.58 24.85
N ARG A 32 -6.86 7.74 25.32
CA ARG A 32 -6.16 9.01 25.14
C ARG A 32 -4.74 8.95 25.69
N VAL A 33 -4.56 8.57 26.95
CA VAL A 33 -3.23 8.53 27.59
C VAL A 33 -2.32 7.58 26.85
N SER A 34 -2.75 6.35 26.60
CA SER A 34 -1.92 5.35 25.94
C SER A 34 -1.57 5.71 24.50
N THR A 35 -2.47 6.36 23.77
CA THR A 35 -2.21 6.79 22.38
C THR A 35 -1.31 8.03 22.36
N CYS A 36 -1.52 9.01 23.23
CA CYS A 36 -0.61 10.15 23.38
C CYS A 36 0.82 9.68 23.71
N ASP A 37 0.96 8.75 24.66
CA ASP A 37 2.26 8.19 25.05
C ASP A 37 2.94 7.45 23.89
N ALA A 38 2.18 6.62 23.17
CA ALA A 38 2.70 5.87 22.02
C ALA A 38 3.15 6.76 20.86
N LEU A 39 2.60 7.98 20.77
CA LEU A 39 2.85 8.92 19.68
C LEU A 39 3.74 10.09 20.07
N GLY A 40 4.04 10.24 21.37
CA GLY A 40 4.77 11.39 21.91
C GLY A 40 4.05 12.72 21.72
N LEU A 41 2.71 12.73 21.84
CA LEU A 41 1.88 13.93 21.60
C LEU A 41 1.36 14.53 22.91
N GLY A 42 1.22 15.86 22.94
CA GLY A 42 0.47 16.55 23.99
C GLY A 42 -1.05 16.39 23.86
N SER A 43 -1.79 16.69 24.93
CA SER A 43 -3.27 16.58 24.94
C SER A 43 -3.96 17.44 23.89
N ASP A 44 -3.46 18.66 23.65
CA ASP A 44 -4.05 19.59 22.68
C ASP A 44 -3.76 19.15 21.24
N GLU A 45 -2.53 18.66 20.99
CA GLU A 45 -2.14 18.08 19.71
C GLU A 45 -2.96 16.83 19.39
N TRP A 46 -3.21 16.00 20.40
CA TRP A 46 -4.09 14.84 20.27
C TRP A 46 -5.52 15.21 19.91
N ALA A 47 -6.09 16.23 20.52
CA ALA A 47 -7.47 16.65 20.23
C ALA A 47 -7.64 17.05 18.75
N ALA A 48 -6.69 17.83 18.21
CA ALA A 48 -6.67 18.21 16.80
C ALA A 48 -6.48 17.00 15.88
N CYS A 49 -5.48 16.16 16.16
CA CYS A 49 -5.23 14.97 15.34
C CYS A 49 -6.41 14.00 15.35
N ARG A 50 -7.05 13.80 16.50
CA ARG A 50 -8.20 12.92 16.64
C ARG A 50 -9.37 13.39 15.80
N ALA A 51 -9.67 14.69 15.81
CA ALA A 51 -10.73 15.26 14.99
C ALA A 51 -10.48 15.02 13.49
N GLU A 52 -9.25 15.25 13.04
CA GLU A 52 -8.85 15.00 11.65
C GLU A 52 -8.98 13.51 11.27
N LEU A 53 -8.63 12.59 12.18
CA LEU A 53 -8.78 11.16 11.91
C LEU A 53 -10.24 10.76 11.80
N VAL A 54 -11.10 11.22 12.71
CA VAL A 54 -12.54 10.91 12.66
C VAL A 54 -13.13 11.39 11.35
N GLU A 55 -12.80 12.60 10.91
CA GLU A 55 -13.21 13.15 9.61
C GLU A 55 -12.71 12.27 8.45
N GLN A 56 -11.43 11.90 8.43
CA GLN A 56 -10.88 11.05 7.37
C GLN A 56 -11.54 9.66 7.29
N LEU A 57 -11.86 9.06 8.43
CA LEU A 57 -12.55 7.76 8.48
C LEU A 57 -14.00 7.90 8.00
N GLN A 58 -14.70 8.96 8.42
CA GLN A 58 -16.06 9.24 7.94
C GLN A 58 -16.10 9.47 6.42
N ASP A 59 -15.19 10.31 5.89
CA ASP A 59 -15.09 10.57 4.45
C ASP A 59 -14.85 9.29 3.64
N ALA A 60 -14.09 8.35 4.21
CA ALA A 60 -13.84 7.05 3.60
C ALA A 60 -15.11 6.17 3.57
N GLN A 61 -15.96 6.21 4.60
CA GLN A 61 -17.25 5.50 4.62
C GLN A 61 -18.20 6.10 3.59
N ASP A 62 -18.34 7.43 3.60
CA ASP A 62 -19.19 8.15 2.66
C ASP A 62 -18.77 7.90 1.20
N TRP A 63 -17.47 7.71 0.96
CA TRP A 63 -16.95 7.34 -0.36
C TRP A 63 -17.43 5.95 -0.79
N VAL A 64 -17.37 4.95 0.09
CA VAL A 64 -17.84 3.58 -0.21
C VAL A 64 -19.32 3.57 -0.51
N GLU A 65 -20.14 4.26 0.28
CA GLU A 65 -21.58 4.37 0.03
C GLU A 65 -21.88 4.98 -1.35
N LYS A 66 -21.11 6.00 -1.76
CA LYS A 66 -21.23 6.61 -3.10
C LYS A 66 -20.84 5.63 -4.20
N GLU A 67 -19.75 4.89 -4.04
CA GLU A 67 -19.33 3.88 -5.02
C GLU A 67 -20.39 2.78 -5.18
N GLU A 68 -20.97 2.29 -4.09
CA GLU A 68 -22.06 1.30 -4.14
C GLU A 68 -23.30 1.86 -4.86
N VAL A 69 -23.65 3.13 -4.64
CA VAL A 69 -24.72 3.78 -5.40
C VAL A 69 -24.34 3.87 -6.88
N LEU A 70 -23.12 4.27 -7.23
CA LEU A 70 -22.67 4.38 -8.62
C LEU A 70 -22.73 3.04 -9.36
N LYS A 71 -22.35 1.94 -8.71
CA LYS A 71 -22.47 0.58 -9.27
C LYS A 71 -23.91 0.21 -9.67
N THR A 72 -24.91 0.80 -9.01
CA THR A 72 -26.34 0.53 -9.31
C THR A 72 -26.94 1.43 -10.40
N VAL A 73 -26.23 2.49 -10.81
CA VAL A 73 -26.76 3.54 -11.70
C VAL A 73 -26.26 3.38 -13.15
N ASP A 74 -25.15 2.69 -13.38
CA ASP A 74 -24.52 2.59 -14.71
C ASP A 74 -24.79 1.23 -15.40
N ASP A 75 -25.37 1.27 -16.61
CA ASP A 75 -25.50 0.13 -17.54
C ASP A 75 -24.18 -0.13 -18.32
N ALA A 76 -23.14 0.69 -18.08
CA ALA A 76 -21.82 0.46 -18.62
C ALA A 76 -21.27 -0.90 -18.13
N PRO A 77 -20.46 -1.61 -18.93
CA PRO A 77 -19.61 -2.63 -18.37
C PRO A 77 -18.66 -1.90 -17.42
N VAL A 78 -19.05 -1.84 -16.15
CA VAL A 78 -18.12 -1.58 -15.08
C VAL A 78 -17.00 -2.59 -15.35
N ASP A 79 -15.74 -2.16 -15.42
CA ASP A 79 -14.64 -3.05 -15.04
C ASP A 79 -14.92 -3.33 -13.56
N SER A 80 -15.89 -4.19 -13.33
CA SER A 80 -16.32 -4.59 -12.03
C SER A 80 -15.14 -5.41 -11.58
N ASP A 81 -14.40 -4.83 -10.64
CA ASP A 81 -13.39 -5.53 -9.87
C ASP A 81 -14.12 -6.57 -9.00
N ASP A 82 -14.82 -7.50 -9.67
CA ASP A 82 -15.59 -8.64 -9.14
C ASP A 82 -14.64 -9.71 -8.62
N GLY A 83 -13.35 -9.40 -8.53
CA GLY A 83 -12.44 -10.14 -7.69
C GLY A 83 -12.99 -10.17 -6.26
N PRO A 84 -12.78 -11.26 -5.52
CA PRO A 84 -13.17 -11.33 -4.11
C PRO A 84 -12.39 -10.32 -3.22
N ASP A 85 -11.39 -9.65 -3.79
CA ASP A 85 -10.42 -8.84 -3.08
C ASP A 85 -10.82 -7.36 -3.13
N PHE A 86 -11.11 -6.79 -1.97
CA PHE A 86 -11.38 -5.37 -1.80
C PHE A 86 -10.09 -4.55 -1.91
N VAL A 87 -9.90 -3.86 -3.03
CA VAL A 87 -8.72 -3.01 -3.28
C VAL A 87 -9.17 -1.58 -3.63
N PRO A 88 -9.46 -0.75 -2.62
CA PRO A 88 -10.07 0.57 -2.83
C PRO A 88 -9.09 1.59 -3.41
N ALA A 89 -9.58 2.40 -4.36
CA ALA A 89 -8.89 3.61 -4.82
C ALA A 89 -8.87 4.74 -3.77
N ASN A 90 -9.57 4.59 -2.65
CA ASN A 90 -9.54 5.56 -1.57
C ASN A 90 -8.26 5.41 -0.73
N GLN A 91 -7.48 6.48 -0.64
CA GLN A 91 -6.22 6.53 0.12
C GLN A 91 -6.38 6.15 1.60
N THR A 92 -7.45 6.60 2.27
CA THR A 92 -7.69 6.30 3.69
C THR A 92 -7.91 4.80 3.87
N LEU A 93 -8.76 4.19 3.04
CA LEU A 93 -9.03 2.74 3.11
C LEU A 93 -7.78 1.92 2.85
N ALA A 94 -6.98 2.28 1.84
CA ALA A 94 -5.71 1.61 1.57
C ALA A 94 -4.72 1.70 2.75
N LEU A 95 -4.67 2.85 3.44
CA LEU A 95 -3.86 3.02 4.65
C LEU A 95 -4.41 2.22 5.85
N VAL A 96 -5.74 2.07 5.95
CA VAL A 96 -6.40 1.20 6.94
C VAL A 96 -6.01 -0.25 6.68
N GLN A 97 -6.09 -0.74 5.44
CA GLN A 97 -5.63 -2.09 5.10
C GLN A 97 -4.14 -2.30 5.39
N SER A 98 -3.31 -1.30 5.09
CA SER A 98 -1.87 -1.32 5.43
C SER A 98 -1.63 -1.41 6.95
N ALA A 99 -2.47 -0.75 7.75
CA ALA A 99 -2.44 -0.84 9.21
C ALA A 99 -2.90 -2.21 9.70
N MET A 100 -3.98 -2.73 9.12
CA MET A 100 -4.54 -4.04 9.45
C MET A 100 -3.52 -5.15 9.22
N GLU A 101 -2.87 -5.16 8.06
CA GLU A 101 -1.84 -6.13 7.69
C GLU A 101 -0.65 -6.10 8.65
N GLU A 102 -0.17 -4.91 9.03
CA GLU A 102 0.90 -4.81 10.04
C GLU A 102 0.47 -5.38 11.39
N GLU A 103 -0.77 -5.12 11.80
CA GLU A 103 -1.26 -5.56 13.09
C GLU A 103 -1.42 -7.09 13.16
N LEU A 104 -1.96 -7.71 12.09
CA LEU A 104 -2.08 -9.16 11.99
C LEU A 104 -0.71 -9.86 11.93
N ASP A 105 0.27 -9.25 11.28
CA ASP A 105 1.64 -9.77 11.21
C ASP A 105 2.37 -9.85 12.56
N ARG A 106 1.85 -9.18 13.61
CA ARG A 106 2.45 -9.24 14.96
C ARG A 106 2.21 -10.57 15.66
N GLY A 107 1.30 -11.41 15.17
CA GLY A 107 1.15 -12.78 15.63
C GLY A 107 -0.18 -13.43 15.27
N PRO A 108 -0.26 -14.77 15.31
CA PRO A 108 -1.38 -15.55 14.77
C PRO A 108 -2.73 -15.35 15.50
N ASN A 109 -2.71 -14.77 16.70
CA ASN A 109 -3.91 -14.52 17.51
C ASN A 109 -4.26 -13.02 17.59
N ARG A 110 -3.61 -12.16 16.80
CA ARG A 110 -3.95 -10.74 16.77
C ARG A 110 -5.30 -10.55 16.09
N ARG A 111 -6.04 -9.56 16.59
CA ARG A 111 -7.38 -9.16 16.16
C ARG A 111 -7.46 -7.65 16.24
N PHE A 112 -8.39 -7.07 15.51
CA PHE A 112 -8.71 -5.66 15.59
C PHE A 112 -9.65 -5.44 16.76
N PHE A 113 -9.14 -4.90 17.86
CA PHE A 113 -9.97 -4.52 18.99
C PHE A 113 -10.14 -3.00 18.99
N PRO A 114 -11.39 -2.48 18.96
CA PRO A 114 -11.66 -1.05 18.80
C PRO A 114 -10.96 -0.16 19.83
N ARG A 115 -10.70 -0.71 21.03
CA ARG A 115 -10.07 -0.03 22.16
C ARG A 115 -8.65 -0.53 22.47
N ASP A 116 -8.05 -1.38 21.64
CA ASP A 116 -6.64 -1.76 21.83
C ASP A 116 -5.76 -0.56 21.44
N PRO A 117 -5.04 0.06 22.39
CA PRO A 117 -4.21 1.22 22.09
C PRO A 117 -3.09 0.91 21.09
N LYS A 118 -2.63 -0.35 21.01
CA LYS A 118 -1.62 -0.77 20.03
C LYS A 118 -2.19 -0.75 18.61
N TRP A 119 -3.42 -1.22 18.44
CA TRP A 119 -4.12 -1.13 17.15
C TRP A 119 -4.34 0.34 16.75
N LEU A 120 -4.91 1.15 17.65
CA LEU A 120 -5.21 2.55 17.37
C LEU A 120 -3.94 3.37 17.08
N SER A 121 -2.82 3.07 17.76
CA SER A 121 -1.52 3.71 17.46
C SER A 121 -0.96 3.31 16.10
N VAL A 122 -1.10 2.06 15.66
CA VAL A 122 -0.69 1.63 14.31
C VAL A 122 -1.53 2.35 13.24
N LEU A 123 -2.85 2.32 13.41
CA LEU A 123 -3.78 3.01 12.52
C LEU A 123 -3.47 4.51 12.44
N TYR A 124 -3.26 5.15 13.60
CA TYR A 124 -2.85 6.54 13.67
C TYR A 124 -1.56 6.81 12.91
N GLN A 125 -0.51 6.02 13.16
CA GLN A 125 0.80 6.21 12.51
C GLN A 125 0.70 6.08 10.99
N ARG A 126 -0.18 5.19 10.51
CA ARG A 126 -0.46 5.03 9.08
C ARG A 126 -1.20 6.23 8.51
N LEU A 127 -2.28 6.68 9.12
CA LEU A 127 -3.02 7.84 8.62
C LEU A 127 -2.20 9.13 8.68
N ARG A 128 -1.37 9.32 9.73
CA ARG A 128 -0.45 10.44 9.84
C ARG A 128 0.65 10.45 8.78
N SER A 129 0.91 9.34 8.08
CA SER A 129 1.88 9.37 6.97
C SER A 129 1.47 10.37 5.88
N ARG A 130 0.18 10.71 5.77
CA ARG A 130 -0.33 11.74 4.87
C ARG A 130 0.23 13.14 5.20
N ALA A 131 0.42 13.44 6.48
CA ALA A 131 0.97 14.69 6.96
C ALA A 131 2.49 14.81 6.75
N ARG A 132 3.20 13.70 6.50
CA ARG A 132 4.66 13.68 6.24
C ARG A 132 5.01 14.36 4.92
N GLY A 133 4.05 14.52 4.01
CA GLY A 133 4.28 14.97 2.65
C GLY A 133 4.78 13.85 1.73
N LYS A 134 5.22 14.24 0.54
CA LYS A 134 5.67 13.31 -0.50
C LYS A 134 7.19 13.16 -0.49
N ALA A 135 7.67 11.96 -0.79
CA ALA A 135 9.08 11.72 -1.04
C ALA A 135 9.56 12.62 -2.19
N PRO A 136 10.80 13.15 -2.11
CA PRO A 136 11.38 13.92 -3.19
C PRO A 136 11.52 13.03 -4.43
N PHE A 137 11.26 13.62 -5.59
CA PHE A 137 11.40 12.92 -6.86
C PHE A 137 12.88 12.64 -7.14
N SER A 138 13.21 11.41 -7.50
CA SER A 138 14.57 11.04 -7.92
C SER A 138 14.88 11.67 -9.29
N GLN A 139 15.83 12.60 -9.31
CA GLN A 139 16.31 13.24 -10.53
C GLN A 139 17.61 12.58 -11.00
N HIS A 140 17.78 12.47 -12.32
CA HIS A 140 19.06 12.10 -12.92
C HIS A 140 20.04 13.29 -12.87
N ALA A 141 21.34 13.01 -12.89
CA ALA A 141 22.38 14.05 -12.96
C ALA A 141 22.68 14.43 -14.42
N HIS A 142 22.65 13.44 -15.32
CA HIS A 142 22.91 13.60 -16.75
C HIS A 142 21.85 12.89 -17.61
N ALA A 143 21.60 13.41 -18.80
CA ALA A 143 20.59 12.87 -19.72
C ALA A 143 20.86 11.42 -20.16
N SER A 144 22.09 10.94 -19.97
CA SER A 144 22.51 9.56 -20.24
C SER A 144 22.23 8.59 -19.09
N ASP A 145 21.97 9.07 -17.86
CA ASP A 145 21.89 8.20 -16.68
C ASP A 145 20.72 7.22 -16.75
N PHE A 146 19.66 7.59 -17.48
CA PHE A 146 18.46 6.78 -17.65
C PHE A 146 18.39 6.10 -19.03
N GLN A 147 19.46 6.17 -19.82
CA GLN A 147 19.54 5.52 -21.13
C GLN A 147 20.25 4.18 -21.00
N PHE A 148 19.57 3.12 -21.39
CA PHE A 148 20.08 1.77 -21.32
C PHE A 148 19.96 1.10 -22.67
N ALA A 149 20.83 0.14 -22.95
CA ALA A 149 20.79 -0.56 -24.23
C ALA A 149 19.72 -1.65 -24.19
N LEU A 150 18.78 -1.61 -25.14
CA LEU A 150 17.92 -2.74 -25.47
C LEU A 150 18.47 -3.50 -26.69
N PRO A 151 18.94 -4.75 -26.52
CA PRO A 151 19.38 -5.56 -27.65
C PRO A 151 18.25 -5.79 -28.66
N ALA A 152 18.59 -5.82 -29.96
CA ALA A 152 17.63 -6.10 -31.04
C ALA A 152 16.89 -7.45 -30.88
N ARG A 153 17.49 -8.39 -30.12
CA ARG A 153 16.83 -9.62 -29.67
C ARG A 153 16.90 -9.66 -28.15
N CYS A 154 15.78 -9.35 -27.51
CA CYS A 154 15.61 -9.44 -26.07
C CYS A 154 14.17 -9.88 -25.75
N ARG A 155 13.96 -10.30 -24.51
CA ARG A 155 12.64 -10.63 -23.96
C ARG A 155 12.36 -9.73 -22.79
N VAL A 156 11.25 -8.99 -22.87
CA VAL A 156 10.76 -8.11 -21.82
C VAL A 156 9.53 -8.74 -21.21
N ALA A 157 9.53 -8.92 -19.88
CA ALA A 157 8.33 -9.19 -19.12
C ALA A 157 7.73 -7.87 -18.63
N LEU A 158 6.45 -7.67 -18.87
CA LEU A 158 5.69 -6.50 -18.44
C LEU A 158 4.60 -6.96 -17.47
N VAL A 159 4.49 -6.31 -16.32
CA VAL A 159 3.54 -6.66 -15.27
C VAL A 159 3.10 -5.38 -14.52
N SER A 160 1.86 -5.34 -14.07
CA SER A 160 1.23 -4.20 -13.37
C SER A 160 0.30 -4.73 -12.28
N ASP A 161 -0.17 -3.85 -11.40
CA ASP A 161 -1.26 -4.13 -10.44
C ASP A 161 -0.96 -5.40 -9.62
N TRP A 162 0.32 -5.53 -9.27
CA TRP A 162 0.92 -6.73 -8.74
C TRP A 162 1.86 -6.33 -7.62
N GLY A 163 1.63 -6.83 -6.40
CA GLY A 163 2.49 -6.47 -5.28
C GLY A 163 1.95 -6.77 -3.89
N THR A 164 0.92 -7.62 -3.77
CA THR A 164 0.34 -8.07 -2.49
C THR A 164 1.20 -9.13 -1.79
N GLY A 165 2.12 -9.78 -2.49
CA GLY A 165 2.97 -10.84 -1.94
C GLY A 165 2.24 -12.15 -1.63
N ASN A 166 0.99 -12.29 -2.08
CA ASN A 166 0.17 -13.49 -1.93
C ASN A 166 0.66 -14.64 -2.84
N GLY A 167 -0.02 -15.80 -2.76
CA GLY A 167 0.32 -16.98 -3.55
C GLY A 167 0.22 -16.75 -5.06
N HIS A 168 -0.75 -15.96 -5.51
CA HIS A 168 -0.91 -15.57 -6.90
C HIS A 168 0.26 -14.71 -7.37
N ALA A 169 0.69 -13.76 -6.55
CA ALA A 169 1.83 -12.92 -6.87
C ALA A 169 3.10 -13.76 -7.07
N ILE A 170 3.39 -14.65 -6.12
CA ILE A 170 4.51 -15.59 -6.21
C ILE A 170 4.42 -16.48 -7.46
N ALA A 171 3.23 -16.97 -7.81
CA ALA A 171 3.02 -17.79 -8.99
C ALA A 171 3.32 -17.04 -10.29
N VAL A 172 2.92 -15.76 -10.39
CA VAL A 172 3.25 -14.90 -11.53
C VAL A 172 4.76 -14.68 -11.63
N ALA A 173 5.45 -14.36 -10.52
CA ALA A 173 6.91 -14.19 -10.52
C ALA A 173 7.64 -15.45 -11.01
N ARG A 174 7.21 -16.64 -10.57
CA ARG A 174 7.77 -17.91 -11.03
C ARG A 174 7.55 -18.15 -12.52
N GLN A 175 6.34 -17.89 -13.02
CA GLN A 175 6.04 -18.03 -14.45
C GLN A 175 6.88 -17.08 -15.29
N ILE A 176 7.07 -15.83 -14.85
CA ILE A 176 7.96 -14.87 -15.51
C ILE A 176 9.41 -15.41 -15.50
N ALA A 177 9.89 -15.94 -14.38
CA ALA A 177 11.23 -16.50 -14.27
C ALA A 177 11.47 -17.66 -15.26
N GLU A 178 10.49 -18.55 -15.45
CA GLU A 178 10.55 -19.65 -16.43
C GLU A 178 10.71 -19.14 -17.86
N ARG A 179 10.17 -17.96 -18.16
CA ARG A 179 10.32 -17.33 -19.47
C ARG A 179 11.69 -16.68 -19.65
N ARG A 180 12.60 -16.70 -18.67
CA ARG A 180 13.98 -16.17 -18.79
C ARG A 180 14.04 -14.82 -19.54
N PRO A 181 13.32 -13.79 -19.09
CA PRO A 181 13.41 -12.47 -19.70
C PRO A 181 14.76 -11.82 -19.42
N ASP A 182 15.17 -10.91 -20.30
CA ASP A 182 16.33 -10.03 -20.09
C ASP A 182 15.94 -8.81 -19.24
N HIS A 183 14.67 -8.39 -19.35
CA HIS A 183 14.12 -7.26 -18.59
C HIS A 183 12.77 -7.61 -17.96
N VAL A 184 12.56 -7.14 -16.74
CA VAL A 184 11.25 -7.13 -16.08
C VAL A 184 10.87 -5.68 -15.80
N ILE A 185 9.74 -5.24 -16.35
CA ILE A 185 9.19 -3.90 -16.11
C ILE A 185 7.91 -4.08 -15.30
N HIS A 186 7.93 -3.53 -14.08
CA HIS A 186 6.74 -3.40 -13.25
C HIS A 186 6.15 -2.00 -13.43
N LEU A 187 4.86 -1.92 -13.75
CA LEU A 187 4.18 -0.68 -14.15
C LEU A 187 3.58 0.10 -12.97
N GLY A 188 3.67 -0.44 -11.75
CA GLY A 188 3.16 0.20 -10.53
C GLY A 188 2.03 -0.59 -9.87
N ASP A 189 1.49 0.00 -8.80
CA ASP A 189 0.43 -0.52 -7.95
C ASP A 189 0.81 -1.78 -7.15
N VAL A 190 1.75 -1.56 -6.24
CA VAL A 190 2.06 -2.45 -5.12
C VAL A 190 1.15 -2.09 -3.93
N TYR A 191 0.27 -3.03 -3.61
CA TYR A 191 -0.74 -2.87 -2.58
C TYR A 191 -0.23 -3.06 -1.14
N TYR A 192 -0.81 -2.36 -0.17
CA TYR A 192 -2.02 -1.52 -0.30
C TYR A 192 -1.75 -0.04 -0.53
N SER A 193 -0.75 0.53 0.14
CA SER A 193 -0.46 1.97 0.06
C SER A 193 1.01 2.27 -0.24
N GLY A 194 1.72 1.26 -0.75
CA GLY A 194 3.12 1.31 -1.12
C GLY A 194 4.05 1.77 -0.01
N THR A 195 3.72 1.44 1.24
CA THR A 195 4.60 1.73 2.37
C THR A 195 5.96 1.07 2.16
N PRO A 196 7.05 1.62 2.74
CA PRO A 196 8.36 0.96 2.74
C PRO A 196 8.32 -0.52 3.17
N ARG A 197 7.44 -0.84 4.13
CA ARG A 197 7.24 -2.20 4.63
C ARG A 197 6.65 -3.11 3.55
N GLU A 198 5.60 -2.68 2.88
CA GLU A 198 4.95 -3.43 1.79
C GLU A 198 5.90 -3.61 0.61
N MET A 199 6.61 -2.56 0.21
CA MET A 199 7.62 -2.63 -0.86
C MET A 199 8.71 -3.66 -0.55
N GLN A 200 9.18 -3.71 0.70
CA GLN A 200 10.18 -4.68 1.09
C GLN A 200 9.60 -6.11 1.18
N LYS A 201 8.49 -6.28 1.90
CA LYS A 201 7.88 -7.59 2.23
C LYS A 201 7.23 -8.23 1.00
N ASN A 202 6.37 -7.48 0.31
CA ASN A 202 5.44 -8.01 -0.68
C ASN A 202 5.97 -7.92 -2.10
N PHE A 203 6.82 -6.92 -2.38
CA PHE A 203 7.34 -6.68 -3.73
C PHE A 203 8.79 -7.16 -3.90
N LEU A 204 9.75 -6.52 -3.23
CA LEU A 204 11.18 -6.80 -3.41
C LEU A 204 11.57 -8.21 -2.96
N SER A 205 11.02 -8.69 -1.84
CA SER A 205 11.30 -10.06 -1.36
C SER A 205 10.75 -11.13 -2.30
N VAL A 206 9.62 -10.88 -2.95
CA VAL A 206 9.03 -11.82 -3.92
C VAL A 206 9.87 -11.87 -5.19
N TRP A 207 10.25 -10.72 -5.76
CA TRP A 207 11.15 -10.70 -6.91
C TRP A 207 12.49 -11.36 -6.62
N THR A 208 13.08 -11.07 -5.45
CA THR A 208 14.36 -11.67 -5.02
C THR A 208 14.24 -13.20 -4.83
N GLY A 209 13.14 -13.67 -4.26
CA GLY A 209 12.94 -15.09 -3.95
C GLY A 209 12.46 -15.94 -5.12
N HIS A 210 11.72 -15.35 -6.07
CA HIS A 210 10.94 -16.10 -7.06
C HIS A 210 11.04 -15.56 -8.50
N GLY A 211 11.57 -14.35 -8.68
CA GLY A 211 11.78 -13.74 -9.99
C GLY A 211 13.02 -14.26 -10.74
N PRO A 212 13.18 -13.86 -12.02
CA PRO A 212 14.38 -14.17 -12.80
C PRO A 212 15.65 -13.54 -12.19
N ARG A 213 16.70 -14.34 -12.01
CA ARG A 213 17.96 -13.88 -11.38
C ARG A 213 18.84 -13.03 -12.29
N ASP A 214 18.79 -13.32 -13.59
CA ASP A 214 19.69 -12.71 -14.59
C ASP A 214 19.03 -11.53 -15.33
N ALA A 215 17.78 -11.20 -15.01
CA ALA A 215 17.06 -10.09 -15.63
C ALA A 215 17.40 -8.77 -14.97
N ARG A 216 17.32 -7.68 -15.74
CA ARG A 216 17.31 -6.32 -15.20
C ARG A 216 15.89 -5.89 -14.86
N TYR A 217 15.71 -5.34 -13.66
CA TYR A 217 14.41 -4.91 -13.16
C TYR A 217 14.22 -3.41 -13.34
N TRP A 218 12.97 -3.03 -13.63
CA TRP A 218 12.50 -1.67 -13.79
C TRP A 218 11.17 -1.51 -13.08
N ALA A 219 10.94 -0.32 -12.54
CA ALA A 219 9.67 0.03 -11.92
C ALA A 219 9.22 1.42 -12.37
N LEU A 220 7.91 1.57 -12.53
CA LEU A 220 7.23 2.85 -12.63
C LEU A 220 6.40 3.08 -11.36
N ASN A 221 6.06 4.34 -11.14
CA ASN A 221 5.25 4.78 -10.01
C ASN A 221 3.77 4.78 -10.41
N ALA A 222 2.87 4.38 -9.50
CA ALA A 222 1.43 4.52 -9.67
C ALA A 222 0.78 5.13 -8.41
N ASN A 223 -0.55 5.12 -8.32
CA ASN A 223 -1.29 5.79 -7.26
C ASN A 223 -1.10 5.09 -5.91
N HIS A 224 -1.09 3.75 -5.86
CA HIS A 224 -0.95 3.05 -4.58
C HIS A 224 0.41 3.29 -3.94
N GLU A 225 1.50 3.42 -4.71
CA GLU A 225 2.81 3.88 -4.21
C GLU A 225 2.72 5.23 -3.47
N MET A 226 1.85 6.11 -3.96
CA MET A 226 1.75 7.49 -3.50
C MET A 226 0.81 7.66 -2.32
N TYR A 227 0.02 6.66 -1.95
CA TYR A 227 -0.88 6.72 -0.79
C TYR A 227 -0.15 6.85 0.53
N SER A 228 1.05 6.28 0.66
CA SER A 228 1.96 6.53 1.78
C SER A 228 3.04 7.60 1.49
N GLY A 229 2.89 8.35 0.39
CA GLY A 229 3.79 9.44 0.00
C GLY A 229 4.95 9.03 -0.90
N GLY A 230 4.98 7.83 -1.47
CA GLY A 230 6.00 7.39 -2.43
C GLY A 230 7.34 6.98 -1.83
N TYR A 231 7.49 7.01 -0.50
CA TYR A 231 8.76 6.68 0.16
C TYR A 231 9.23 5.25 -0.14
N GLY A 232 8.31 4.29 -0.18
CA GLY A 232 8.64 2.92 -0.55
C GLY A 232 9.21 2.81 -1.97
N TYR A 233 8.57 3.45 -2.94
CA TYR A 233 9.05 3.46 -4.32
C TYR A 233 10.40 4.17 -4.47
N PHE A 234 10.47 5.46 -4.09
CA PHE A 234 11.65 6.28 -4.35
C PHE A 234 12.88 5.88 -3.53
N GLN A 235 12.70 5.42 -2.28
CA GLN A 235 13.82 5.15 -1.37
C GLN A 235 14.16 3.66 -1.24
N HIS A 236 13.30 2.74 -1.69
CA HIS A 236 13.55 1.30 -1.61
C HIS A 236 13.57 0.63 -2.99
N VAL A 237 12.52 0.80 -3.79
CA VAL A 237 12.43 0.11 -5.10
C VAL A 237 13.48 0.61 -6.08
N LEU A 238 13.55 1.93 -6.32
CA LEU A 238 14.51 2.49 -7.27
C LEU A 238 15.97 2.11 -6.93
N PRO A 239 16.44 2.24 -5.66
CA PRO A 239 17.77 1.79 -5.29
C PRO A 239 17.98 0.29 -5.44
N ALA A 240 17.00 -0.55 -5.07
CA ALA A 240 17.11 -2.00 -5.18
C ALA A 240 17.25 -2.46 -6.64
N PHE A 241 16.61 -1.75 -7.59
CA PHE A 241 16.70 -2.04 -9.02
C PHE A 241 17.87 -1.35 -9.71
N GLY A 242 18.63 -0.50 -8.99
CA GLY A 242 19.68 0.32 -9.61
C GLY A 242 19.13 1.25 -10.68
N GLN A 243 17.91 1.75 -10.49
CA GLN A 243 17.23 2.65 -11.41
C GLN A 243 17.45 4.10 -10.94
N PRO A 244 18.27 4.91 -11.65
CA PRO A 244 18.72 6.21 -11.15
C PRO A 244 17.66 7.32 -11.23
N ALA A 245 16.61 7.12 -12.03
CA ALA A 245 15.47 8.02 -12.15
C ALA A 245 14.16 7.24 -12.04
N SER A 246 13.05 7.91 -11.78
CA SER A 246 11.71 7.30 -11.77
C SER A 246 11.15 6.99 -13.18
N TYR A 247 12.00 7.08 -14.20
CA TYR A 247 11.76 6.73 -15.59
C TYR A 247 13.05 6.19 -16.20
N PHE A 248 12.94 5.58 -17.37
CA PHE A 248 14.05 4.97 -18.09
C PHE A 248 13.78 4.97 -19.60
N ASN A 249 14.85 4.81 -20.38
CA ASN A 249 14.83 4.60 -21.82
C ASN A 249 15.62 3.33 -22.14
N LEU A 250 15.03 2.42 -22.91
CA LEU A 250 15.61 1.13 -23.33
C LEU A 250 15.86 1.13 -24.85
#